data_AF-A0A7C0X5Z6-F1
#
_entry.id   AF-A0A7C0X5Z6-F1
#
_cell.length_a   1.000
_cell.length_b   1.000
_cell.length_c   1.000
_cell.angle_alpha   90.00
_cell.angle_beta   90.00
_cell.angle_gamma   90.00
#
_symmetry.space_group_name_H-M   'P 1'
#
loop_
_entity.id
_entity.type
_entity.pdbx_description
1 polymer ?
#
loop_
_entity_poly.entity_id
_entity_poly.type
_entity_poly.pdbx_seq_one_letter_code
_entity_poly.pdbx_strand_id
1 'polypeptide(L)' 'MAAEQKDSLEISINVRTALQKSQPVVALESTLIAHGLPFPTNLETAHRLEAVVRAEGAT' A
#
# COMPACT_ATOMS: atom_id res chain seq x y z
N MET A 1 9.29 -32.51 -13.71
CA MET A 1 8.83 -31.86 -12.46
C MET A 1 9.04 -30.37 -12.65
N ALA A 2 8.05 -29.67 -13.18
CA ALA A 2 8.13 -28.23 -13.40
C ALA A 2 7.95 -27.54 -12.05
N ALA A 3 8.87 -26.65 -11.69
CA ALA A 3 8.73 -25.85 -10.49
C ALA A 3 7.53 -24.90 -10.65
N GLU A 4 6.56 -24.98 -9.74
CA GLU A 4 5.56 -23.93 -9.58
C GLU A 4 6.28 -22.63 -9.18
N GLN A 5 6.38 -21.71 -10.13
CA GLN A 5 6.77 -20.32 -9.86
C GLN A 5 5.63 -19.67 -9.09
N LYS A 6 5.75 -19.60 -7.77
CA LYS A 6 4.87 -18.77 -6.94
C LYS A 6 5.29 -17.33 -7.15
N ASP A 7 4.43 -16.54 -7.81
CA ASP A 7 4.64 -15.11 -7.97
C ASP A 7 4.95 -14.49 -6.61
N SER A 8 6.14 -13.88 -6.47
CA SER A 8 6.64 -13.36 -5.19
C SER A 8 6.02 -12.01 -4.81
N LEU A 9 5.03 -11.53 -5.56
CA LEU A 9 4.38 -10.24 -5.40
C LEU A 9 2.87 -10.40 -5.19
N GLU A 10 2.43 -10.11 -3.98
CA GLU A 10 1.00 -10.02 -3.66
C GLU A 10 0.52 -8.58 -3.82
N ILE A 11 -0.38 -8.35 -4.77
CA ILE A 11 -0.98 -7.03 -5.01
C ILE A 11 -2.45 -7.11 -4.60
N SER A 12 -2.89 -6.18 -3.75
CA SER A 12 -4.29 -6.11 -3.32
C SER A 12 -5.23 -5.88 -4.50
N ILE A 13 -6.48 -6.34 -4.39
CA ILE A 13 -7.48 -6.19 -5.45
C ILE A 13 -7.73 -4.72 -5.81
N ASN A 14 -7.68 -3.82 -4.82
CA ASN A 14 -7.89 -2.38 -5.02
C ASN A 14 -6.77 -1.78 -5.88
N VAL A 15 -5.51 -2.09 -5.55
CA VAL A 15 -4.35 -1.61 -6.31
C VAL A 15 -4.32 -2.22 -7.71
N ARG A 16 -4.59 -3.52 -7.86
CA ARG A 16 -4.72 -4.15 -9.19
C ARG A 16 -5.78 -3.46 -10.05
N THR A 17 -6.93 -3.14 -9.46
CA THR A 17 -8.04 -2.47 -10.15
C THR A 17 -7.64 -1.05 -10.58
N ALA A 18 -7.02 -0.28 -9.69
CA ALA A 18 -6.56 1.07 -9.98
C ALA A 18 -5.55 1.08 -11.14
N LEU A 19 -4.56 0.17 -11.11
CA LEU A 19 -3.57 0.02 -12.18
C LEU A 19 -4.21 -0.34 -13.52
N GLN A 20 -5.14 -1.30 -13.55
CA GLN A 20 -5.86 -1.68 -14.78
C GLN A 20 -6.66 -0.53 -15.38
N LYS A 21 -7.21 0.35 -14.53
CA LYS A 21 -7.96 1.55 -14.94
C LYS A 21 -7.08 2.76 -15.19
N SER A 22 -5.74 2.62 -15.13
CA SER A 22 -4.79 3.74 -15.20
C SER A 22 -5.11 4.86 -14.21
N GLN A 23 -5.64 4.49 -13.03
CA GLN A 23 -5.88 5.40 -11.92
C GLN A 23 -4.58 5.62 -11.14
N PRO A 24 -4.38 6.80 -10.54
CA PRO A 24 -3.18 7.09 -9.77
C PRO A 24 -3.07 6.18 -8.54
N VAL A 25 -1.86 5.64 -8.33
CA VAL A 25 -1.53 4.78 -7.19
C VAL A 25 -0.35 5.38 -6.44
N VAL A 26 -0.45 5.45 -5.11
CA VAL A 26 0.63 5.97 -4.25
C VAL A 26 1.11 4.87 -3.31
N ALA A 27 2.38 4.49 -3.44
CA ALA A 27 3.01 3.56 -2.51
C ALA A 27 3.42 4.28 -1.20
N LEU A 28 3.07 3.68 -0.05
CA LEU A 28 3.50 4.13 1.27
C LEU A 28 4.54 3.17 1.85
N GLU A 29 5.59 3.71 2.47
CA GLU A 29 6.67 2.91 3.05
C GLU A 29 6.27 2.30 4.42
N SER A 30 6.61 1.03 4.64
CA SER A 30 6.35 0.33 5.91
C SER A 30 7.44 0.54 6.98
N THR A 31 8.70 0.79 6.62
CA THR A 31 9.81 0.92 7.59
C THR A 31 9.58 2.07 8.56
N LEU A 32 9.18 3.24 8.05
CA LEU A 32 8.85 4.40 8.86
C LEU A 32 7.73 4.10 9.87
N ILE A 33 6.72 3.33 9.46
CA ILE A 33 5.61 2.93 10.32
C ILE A 33 6.05 1.93 11.38
N ALA A 34 6.81 0.90 11.01
CA ALA A 34 7.18 -0.18 11.92
C ALA A 34 8.28 0.23 12.91
N HIS A 35 9.26 1.03 12.48
CA HIS A 35 10.48 1.30 13.24
C HIS A 35 10.80 2.79 13.39
N GLY A 36 10.17 3.67 12.62
CA GLY A 36 10.46 5.10 12.63
C GLY A 36 9.57 5.93 13.57
N LEU A 37 8.42 5.40 13.98
CA LEU A 37 7.45 6.09 14.83
C LEU A 37 7.02 5.22 16.02
N PRO A 38 6.88 5.80 17.23
CA PRO A 38 6.38 5.06 18.38
C PRO A 38 4.88 4.77 18.23
N PHE A 39 4.41 3.68 18.85
CA PHE A 39 2.98 3.46 19.06
C PHE A 39 2.42 4.51 20.04
N PRO A 40 1.21 5.06 19.82
CA PRO A 40 0.24 4.77 18.74
C PRO A 40 0.43 5.60 17.45
N THR A 41 1.36 6.56 17.48
CA THR A 41 1.62 7.51 16.37
C THR A 41 1.86 6.82 15.04
N ASN A 42 2.51 5.65 15.03
CA ASN A 42 2.73 4.88 13.79
C ASN A 42 1.44 4.50 13.06
N LEU A 43 0.47 3.90 13.76
CA LEU A 43 -0.81 3.48 13.19
C LEU A 43 -1.66 4.69 12.80
N GLU A 44 -1.71 5.70 13.66
CA GLU A 44 -2.44 6.95 13.38
C GLU A 44 -1.89 7.63 12.12
N THR A 45 -0.57 7.67 11.99
CA THR A 45 0.11 8.23 10.80
C THR A 45 -0.20 7.40 9.56
N ALA A 46 -0.12 6.06 9.63
CA ALA A 46 -0.45 5.18 8.52
C ALA A 46 -1.88 5.44 8.01
N HIS A 47 -2.87 5.44 8.93
CA HIS A 47 -4.26 5.71 8.57
C HIS A 47 -4.48 7.11 8.00
N ARG A 48 -3.83 8.12 8.57
CA ARG A 48 -3.92 9.50 8.07
C ARG A 48 -3.35 9.63 6.66
N LEU A 49 -2.21 9.01 6.39
CA LEU A 49 -1.60 9.03 5.06
C LEU A 49 -2.51 8.36 4.03
N GLU A 50 -3.06 7.18 4.34
CA GLU A 50 -4.02 6.53 3.43
C GLU A 50 -5.27 7.38 3.19
N ALA A 51 -5.79 8.06 4.22
CA ALA A 51 -6.95 8.95 4.09
C ALA A 51 -6.66 10.13 3.17
N VAL A 52 -5.47 10.74 3.28
CA VAL A 52 -5.03 11.84 2.40
C VAL A 52 -4.92 11.36 0.96
N VAL A 53 -4.27 10.21 0.71
CA VAL A 53 -4.14 9.64 -0.65
C VAL A 53 -5.51 9.44 -1.30
N ARG A 54 -6.48 8.88 -0.55
CA ARG A 54 -7.84 8.69 -1.05
C ARG A 54 -8.59 9.99 -1.30
N ALA A 55 -8.41 10.99 -0.42
CA ALA A 55 -9.03 12.30 -0.58
C ALA A 55 -8.56 13.03 -1.85
N GLU A 56 -7.30 12.82 -2.24
CA GLU A 56 -6.72 13.34 -3.49
C GLU A 56 -7.06 12.48 -4.73
N GLY A 57 -7.92 11.47 -4.58
CA GLY A 57 -8.40 10.64 -5.69
C GLY A 57 -7.45 9.53 -6.13
N ALA A 58 -6.45 9.19 -5.31
CA ALA A 58 -5.53 8.09 -5.56
C ALA A 58 -5.84 6.86 -4.69
N THR A 59 -5.30 5.71 -5.09
CA THR A 59 -5.37 4.45 -4.34
C THR A 59 -4.02 4.07 -3.73
#